data_AF-A0A2D6E516-F1
#
_entry.id   AF-A0A2D6E516-F1
#
_cell.length_a   1.000
_cell.length_b   1.000
_cell.length_c   1.000
_cell.angle_alpha   90.00
_cell.angle_beta   90.00
_cell.angle_gamma   90.00
#
_symmetry.space_group_name_H-M   'P 1'
#
loop_
_entity.id
_entity.type
_entity.pdbx_description
1 polymer ?
#
loop_
_entity_poly.entity_id
_entity_poly.type
_entity_poly.pdbx_seq_one_letter_code
_entity_poly.pdbx_strand_id
1 'polypeptide(L)'
;MTGPLDYFTAATGDGVEDQGGESGGRVLYRAVVVEIVTLDSSAELTANWGDVLSDISSKKLPYAPRNSIIAQLFAGNLKNKKPVLCYPFFPPYLCFPIKPGEQVWVIGEVAGTPGTEPYWLCRIPEDRRVDDLNYTHADRKWQNKVRDATAAGKLFDDPANPQTGIELPSFPNGTGNIRNRTLNQKVRQPNPFDIIVDGSPSMANFTREPIPRWAKRPGDTVLQGSNNTIVSLGEDRGWKFWQNTEKAVASNVYRTNDPAAPHMLQKGTIDLVAGRGRWGVNPTTDEAFGMPPINTAPRTIYNTRKWIETDKYPEANALDFPGAKNNNPPGEVPPAIEGDPDFISDSSRVYISMKTMGDMNFGITQTTFTPVEEMGDMNQKVDFDVEGEGPYMATSMNPDNPIRDQGPAPFVIAKSDHVRLIARRVYPAVPRELAHGVHPESTVDIAGSVRIVKEGLRDDDLAVILLRPDGSIQISGKKIYIGRSEEDGGFADIAGLKAGTNKGPGDDDLDDPGTSQPWVKYHQLEELWNALMDELTTFCDNMTGAPTPGYGNPSPKIDAAVATLKTKIGLPEASNGLKGSIVRLKSKRIFGE
;
A
#
# COMPACT_ATOMS: atom_id res chain seq x y z
N MET A 1 -33.92 36.98 30.17
CA MET A 1 -33.27 37.59 28.99
C MET A 1 -33.36 36.58 27.87
N THR A 2 -34.45 36.69 27.11
CA THR A 2 -34.85 35.79 26.04
C THR A 2 -34.57 36.47 24.70
N GLY A 3 -33.79 35.81 23.86
CA GLY A 3 -33.59 36.18 22.46
C GLY A 3 -32.71 35.15 21.78
N PRO A 4 -33.22 34.32 20.85
CA PRO A 4 -32.38 33.55 19.96
C PRO A 4 -31.86 34.46 18.83
N LEU A 5 -30.55 34.38 18.59
CA LEU A 5 -29.90 34.95 17.41
C LEU A 5 -30.25 34.08 16.19
N ASP A 6 -31.31 34.44 15.49
CA ASP A 6 -31.58 33.98 14.12
C ASP A 6 -30.63 34.70 13.15
N TYR A 7 -29.55 34.03 12.76
CA TYR A 7 -28.73 34.43 11.61
C TYR A 7 -28.26 33.20 10.84
N PHE A 8 -29.18 32.51 10.16
CA PHE A 8 -28.87 31.73 8.96
C PHE A 8 -30.14 31.61 8.11
N THR A 9 -30.47 32.67 7.38
CA THR A 9 -31.31 32.53 6.18
C THR A 9 -30.49 31.78 5.14
N ALA A 10 -30.93 30.56 4.87
CA ALA A 10 -30.46 29.74 3.75
C ALA A 10 -30.57 30.55 2.44
N ALA A 11 -29.42 30.86 1.85
CA ALA A 11 -29.37 31.30 0.47
C ALA A 11 -29.70 30.09 -0.40
N THR A 12 -30.96 29.98 -0.81
CA THR A 12 -31.35 29.15 -1.95
C THR A 12 -30.50 29.56 -3.14
N GLY A 13 -29.79 28.60 -3.72
CA GLY A 13 -28.91 28.78 -4.87
C GLY A 13 -29.69 29.06 -6.16
N ASP A 14 -30.37 30.20 -6.19
CA ASP A 14 -30.76 30.86 -7.42
C ASP A 14 -29.50 31.44 -8.06
N GLY A 15 -29.40 31.27 -9.38
CA GLY A 15 -28.27 31.76 -10.15
C GLY A 15 -28.03 33.23 -9.83
N VAL A 16 -26.81 33.55 -9.40
CA VAL A 16 -26.33 34.93 -9.37
C VAL A 16 -26.33 35.40 -10.83
N GLU A 17 -27.44 35.99 -11.26
CA GLU A 17 -27.42 37.03 -12.27
C GLU A 17 -26.56 38.14 -11.70
N ASP A 18 -25.41 38.32 -12.34
CA ASP A 18 -24.45 39.39 -12.11
C ASP A 18 -25.17 40.72 -12.40
N GLN A 19 -25.78 41.31 -11.36
CA GLN A 19 -26.38 42.63 -11.46
C GLN A 19 -25.26 43.66 -11.57
N GLY A 20 -25.38 44.51 -12.59
CA GLY A 20 -24.31 45.36 -13.07
C GLY A 20 -23.83 46.38 -12.03
N GLY A 21 -22.62 46.13 -11.53
CA GLY A 21 -21.71 47.14 -11.00
C GLY A 21 -20.41 47.08 -11.80
N GLU A 22 -19.79 48.23 -12.05
CA GLU A 22 -18.64 48.45 -12.94
C GLU A 22 -17.65 47.27 -13.03
N SER A 23 -17.56 46.67 -14.23
CA SER A 23 -16.96 45.38 -14.45
C SER A 23 -15.43 45.40 -14.32
N GLY A 24 -14.91 45.05 -13.15
CA GLY A 24 -13.57 44.47 -13.05
C GLY A 24 -13.51 43.24 -13.96
N GLY A 25 -12.68 43.27 -15.01
CA GLY A 25 -12.65 42.19 -15.99
C GLY A 25 -12.32 40.83 -15.35
N ARG A 26 -13.11 39.80 -15.68
CA ARG A 26 -12.92 38.44 -15.16
C ARG A 26 -11.58 37.87 -15.62
N VAL A 27 -10.84 37.25 -14.71
CA VAL A 27 -9.53 36.59 -14.98
C VAL A 27 -9.62 35.07 -14.81
N LEU A 28 -10.50 34.59 -13.94
CA LEU A 28 -10.68 33.17 -13.63
C LEU A 28 -11.91 32.59 -14.34
N TYR A 29 -11.70 31.64 -15.25
CA TYR A 29 -12.70 30.98 -16.07
C TYR A 29 -12.86 29.51 -15.70
N ARG A 30 -13.99 28.92 -16.10
CA ARG A 30 -14.24 27.48 -16.02
C ARG A 30 -14.19 26.89 -17.43
N ALA A 31 -13.57 25.72 -17.56
CA ALA A 31 -13.49 24.99 -18.81
C ALA A 31 -13.74 23.50 -18.61
N VAL A 32 -14.25 22.82 -19.63
CA VAL A 32 -14.25 21.36 -19.71
C VAL A 32 -13.01 20.94 -20.47
N VAL A 33 -12.28 19.96 -19.96
CA VAL A 33 -11.12 19.39 -20.64
C VAL A 33 -11.60 18.55 -21.82
N VAL A 34 -11.14 18.86 -23.01
CA VAL A 34 -11.38 18.06 -24.22
C VAL A 34 -10.29 17.00 -24.35
N GLU A 35 -9.03 17.38 -24.10
CA GLU A 35 -7.87 16.53 -24.34
C GLU A 35 -6.63 17.02 -23.57
N ILE A 36 -5.68 16.12 -23.33
CA ILE A 36 -4.42 16.37 -22.65
C ILE A 36 -3.25 16.15 -23.62
N VAL A 37 -2.30 17.08 -23.62
CA VAL A 37 -1.11 17.05 -24.47
C VAL A 37 0.04 16.40 -23.69
N THR A 38 0.23 15.09 -23.83
CA THR A 38 1.22 14.31 -23.07
C THR A 38 2.55 14.09 -23.80
N LEU A 39 2.55 13.66 -25.07
CA LEU A 39 3.64 13.67 -26.07
C LEU A 39 3.21 12.86 -27.33
N ASP A 40 3.81 13.14 -28.51
CA ASP A 40 3.60 12.44 -29.81
C ASP A 40 2.17 12.32 -30.35
N SER A 41 1.22 12.97 -29.70
CA SER A 41 -0.17 12.90 -30.09
C SER A 41 -0.52 13.84 -31.24
N SER A 42 0.40 14.63 -31.82
CA SER A 42 0.02 15.62 -32.84
C SER A 42 -0.68 14.99 -34.06
N ALA A 43 -0.23 13.81 -34.51
CA ALA A 43 -0.86 13.08 -35.62
C ALA A 43 -2.23 12.49 -35.21
N GLU A 44 -2.30 11.82 -34.05
CA GLU A 44 -3.54 11.21 -33.54
C GLU A 44 -4.59 12.25 -33.13
N LEU A 45 -4.14 13.35 -32.52
CA LEU A 45 -4.95 14.53 -32.21
C LEU A 45 -5.48 15.17 -33.47
N THR A 46 -4.67 15.34 -34.50
CA THR A 46 -5.15 15.89 -35.78
C THR A 46 -6.15 14.94 -36.45
N ALA A 47 -5.96 13.63 -36.34
CA ALA A 47 -6.89 12.64 -36.86
C ALA A 47 -8.25 12.67 -36.14
N ASN A 48 -8.26 12.78 -34.81
CA ASN A 48 -9.47 12.71 -33.99
C ASN A 48 -10.16 14.06 -33.78
N TRP A 49 -9.39 15.15 -33.80
CA TRP A 49 -9.84 16.50 -33.44
C TRP A 49 -9.48 17.55 -34.50
N GLY A 50 -9.18 17.17 -35.75
CA GLY A 50 -8.70 18.09 -36.80
C GLY A 50 -9.54 19.36 -36.98
N ASP A 51 -10.88 19.24 -36.97
CA ASP A 51 -11.78 20.39 -37.07
C ASP A 51 -11.74 21.29 -35.82
N VAL A 52 -11.57 20.70 -34.64
CA VAL A 52 -11.46 21.40 -33.35
C VAL A 52 -10.11 22.10 -33.22
N LEU A 53 -9.06 21.50 -33.77
CA LEU A 53 -7.69 22.00 -33.77
C LEU A 53 -7.42 23.02 -34.88
N SER A 54 -8.34 23.21 -35.82
CA SER A 54 -8.18 24.12 -36.96
C SER A 54 -7.75 25.54 -36.57
N ASP A 55 -8.19 26.05 -35.42
CA ASP A 55 -7.82 27.37 -34.89
C ASP A 55 -6.68 27.32 -33.86
N ILE A 56 -6.46 26.18 -33.22
CA ILE A 56 -5.30 25.94 -32.34
C ILE A 56 -4.15 25.55 -33.28
N SER A 57 -3.58 26.56 -33.96
CA SER A 57 -2.69 26.36 -35.11
C SER A 57 -1.75 25.16 -34.90
N SER A 58 -1.68 24.27 -35.89
CA SER A 58 -0.76 23.11 -35.92
C SER A 58 0.70 23.47 -35.61
N LYS A 59 1.06 24.76 -35.67
CA LYS A 59 2.34 25.32 -35.29
C LYS A 59 2.59 25.41 -33.77
N LYS A 60 1.58 25.55 -32.91
CA LYS A 60 1.76 25.79 -31.47
C LYS A 60 1.79 24.51 -30.64
N LEU A 61 0.94 23.55 -31.01
CA LEU A 61 0.82 22.27 -30.31
C LEU A 61 2.16 21.53 -30.14
N PRO A 62 3.08 21.49 -31.14
CA PRO A 62 4.39 20.85 -30.98
C PRO A 62 5.31 21.51 -29.94
N TYR A 63 5.08 22.77 -29.60
CA TYR A 63 5.88 23.53 -28.62
C TYR A 63 5.16 23.71 -27.28
N ALA A 64 3.93 23.21 -27.15
CA ALA A 64 3.19 23.29 -25.90
C ALA A 64 3.94 22.50 -24.80
N PRO A 65 4.07 23.06 -23.58
CA PRO A 65 4.60 22.30 -22.45
C PRO A 65 3.80 21.02 -22.23
N ARG A 66 4.47 19.95 -21.79
CA ARG A 66 3.79 18.70 -21.45
C ARG A 66 2.72 18.95 -20.38
N ASN A 67 1.63 18.21 -20.44
CA ASN A 67 0.45 18.36 -19.59
C ASN A 67 -0.35 19.65 -19.86
N SER A 68 -0.10 20.33 -20.99
CA SER A 68 -1.06 21.31 -21.52
C SER A 68 -2.39 20.61 -21.84
N ILE A 69 -3.49 21.37 -21.87
CA ILE A 69 -4.81 20.82 -22.18
C ILE A 69 -5.45 21.60 -23.34
N ILE A 70 -6.30 20.92 -24.09
CA ILE A 70 -7.29 21.57 -24.95
C ILE A 70 -8.58 21.62 -24.16
N ALA A 71 -9.14 22.82 -23.97
CA ALA A 71 -10.27 23.01 -23.08
C ALA A 71 -11.36 23.89 -23.71
N GLN A 72 -12.61 23.49 -23.50
CA GLN A 72 -13.78 24.26 -23.92
C GLN A 72 -14.25 25.16 -22.76
N LEU A 73 -14.05 26.46 -22.91
CA LEU A 73 -14.57 27.45 -21.97
C LEU A 73 -16.10 27.50 -22.07
N PHE A 74 -16.80 27.54 -20.95
CA PHE A 74 -18.28 27.48 -20.93
C PHE A 74 -18.98 28.55 -20.11
N ALA A 75 -18.23 29.46 -19.46
CA ALA A 75 -18.84 30.57 -18.72
C ALA A 75 -19.41 31.65 -19.67
N GLY A 76 -20.68 32.02 -19.49
CA GLY A 76 -21.36 33.07 -20.27
C GLY A 76 -21.43 32.74 -21.77
N ASN A 77 -21.07 33.70 -22.62
CA ASN A 77 -21.07 33.53 -24.09
C ASN A 77 -19.90 32.67 -24.62
N LEU A 78 -18.98 32.22 -23.75
CA LEU A 78 -17.80 31.45 -24.17
C LEU A 78 -18.12 30.03 -24.63
N LYS A 79 -19.27 29.47 -24.21
CA LYS A 79 -19.73 28.13 -24.64
C LYS A 79 -19.85 27.97 -26.16
N ASN A 80 -20.06 29.07 -26.88
CA ASN A 80 -20.16 29.11 -28.35
C ASN A 80 -18.81 29.25 -29.07
N LYS A 81 -17.71 29.47 -28.33
CA LYS A 81 -16.37 29.62 -28.92
C LYS A 81 -15.71 28.26 -29.10
N LYS A 82 -14.72 28.17 -29.98
CA LYS A 82 -13.92 26.95 -30.14
C LYS A 82 -13.08 26.68 -28.87
N PRO A 83 -12.68 25.42 -28.63
CA PRO A 83 -11.72 25.08 -27.59
C PRO A 83 -10.41 25.86 -27.73
N VAL A 84 -9.71 26.04 -26.62
CA VAL A 84 -8.44 26.77 -26.53
C VAL A 84 -7.36 25.87 -25.93
N LEU A 85 -6.11 26.11 -26.32
CA LEU A 85 -4.94 25.49 -25.70
C LEU A 85 -4.60 26.23 -24.41
N CYS A 86 -4.55 25.51 -23.29
CA CYS A 86 -4.17 26.04 -21.99
C CYS A 86 -2.88 25.39 -21.50
N TYR A 87 -1.90 26.18 -21.07
CA TYR A 87 -0.67 25.68 -20.46
C TYR A 87 -0.85 25.35 -18.98
N PRO A 88 -0.03 24.48 -18.37
CA PRO A 88 -0.05 24.29 -16.92
C PRO A 88 0.30 25.61 -16.21
N PHE A 89 -0.49 25.99 -15.21
CA PHE A 89 -0.20 27.16 -14.38
C PHE A 89 1.05 26.95 -13.51
N PHE A 90 1.19 25.75 -12.95
CA PHE A 90 2.37 25.38 -12.20
C PHE A 90 3.49 24.91 -13.13
N PRO A 91 4.75 25.15 -12.78
CA PRO A 91 5.87 24.64 -13.56
C PRO A 91 5.87 23.11 -13.66
N PRO A 92 6.61 22.51 -14.62
CA PRO A 92 6.52 21.08 -14.95
C PRO A 92 6.82 20.08 -13.82
N TYR A 93 7.38 20.54 -12.70
CA TYR A 93 7.64 19.71 -11.51
C TYR A 93 6.42 19.53 -10.60
N LEU A 94 5.31 20.25 -10.84
CA LEU A 94 4.05 20.09 -10.14
C LEU A 94 2.91 20.04 -11.17
N CYS A 95 2.36 18.86 -11.41
CA CYS A 95 1.24 18.66 -12.33
C CYS A 95 0.14 17.86 -11.62
N PHE A 96 -1.08 18.39 -11.64
CA PHE A 96 -2.22 17.74 -11.00
C PHE A 96 -2.88 16.72 -11.93
N PRO A 97 -3.47 15.63 -11.38
CA PRO A 97 -4.26 14.70 -12.18
C PRO A 97 -5.43 15.40 -12.85
N ILE A 98 -5.67 15.08 -14.11
CA ILE A 98 -6.79 15.60 -14.89
C ILE A 98 -7.19 14.59 -15.96
N LYS A 99 -8.48 14.52 -16.32
CA LYS A 99 -9.01 13.70 -17.41
C LYS A 99 -9.90 14.50 -18.37
N PRO A 100 -9.99 14.09 -19.65
CA PRO A 100 -11.02 14.55 -20.58
C PRO A 100 -12.43 14.44 -19.98
N GLY A 101 -13.25 15.46 -20.15
CA GLY A 101 -14.61 15.57 -19.59
C GLY A 101 -14.69 16.20 -18.20
N GLU A 102 -13.58 16.32 -17.47
CA GLU A 102 -13.56 17.01 -16.17
C GLU A 102 -13.58 18.54 -16.32
N GLN A 103 -14.05 19.24 -15.29
CA GLN A 103 -14.06 20.71 -15.25
C GLN A 103 -12.84 21.25 -14.50
N VAL A 104 -12.20 22.28 -15.05
CA VAL A 104 -10.98 22.91 -14.51
C VAL A 104 -11.11 24.42 -14.37
N TRP A 105 -10.31 24.96 -13.48
CA TRP A 105 -10.02 26.39 -13.41
C TRP A 105 -9.00 26.79 -14.48
N VAL A 106 -9.31 27.87 -15.20
CA VAL A 106 -8.46 28.46 -16.24
C VAL A 106 -8.25 29.94 -15.92
N ILE A 107 -7.01 30.41 -15.98
CA ILE A 107 -6.62 31.79 -15.66
C ILE A 107 -6.13 32.46 -16.94
N GLY A 108 -6.74 33.60 -17.29
CA GLY A 108 -6.25 34.48 -18.36
C GLY A 108 -5.23 35.48 -17.83
N GLU A 109 -4.33 35.97 -18.68
CA GLU A 109 -3.34 36.98 -18.25
C GLU A 109 -3.95 38.40 -18.16
N VAL A 110 -5.02 38.66 -18.91
CA VAL A 110 -5.65 39.98 -19.03
C VAL A 110 -7.10 39.95 -18.55
N ALA A 111 -7.48 40.91 -17.73
CA ALA A 111 -8.85 41.06 -17.25
C ALA A 111 -9.85 41.19 -18.41
N GLY A 112 -10.90 40.36 -18.39
CA GLY A 112 -12.01 40.43 -19.34
C GLY A 112 -11.85 39.55 -20.59
N THR A 113 -10.65 39.03 -20.88
CA THR A 113 -10.44 38.06 -21.95
C THR A 113 -9.53 36.92 -21.49
N PRO A 114 -9.84 35.65 -21.78
CA PRO A 114 -8.96 34.52 -21.43
C PRO A 114 -7.53 34.63 -21.99
N GLY A 115 -7.29 35.52 -22.95
CA GLY A 115 -6.03 35.59 -23.70
C GLY A 115 -5.97 34.50 -24.77
N THR A 116 -4.87 34.49 -25.52
CA THR A 116 -4.62 33.48 -26.56
C THR A 116 -4.13 32.15 -26.00
N GLU A 117 -3.45 32.18 -24.86
CA GLU A 117 -2.79 31.05 -24.20
C GLU A 117 -2.99 31.14 -22.69
N PRO A 118 -4.20 30.85 -22.18
CA PRO A 118 -4.45 30.87 -20.75
C PRO A 118 -3.73 29.71 -20.04
N TYR A 119 -3.71 29.76 -18.71
CA TYR A 119 -3.14 28.70 -17.87
C TYR A 119 -4.24 27.91 -17.17
N TRP A 120 -4.16 26.58 -17.16
CA TRP A 120 -5.03 25.73 -16.36
C TRP A 120 -4.40 25.44 -14.99
N LEU A 121 -5.20 25.47 -13.93
CA LEU A 121 -4.72 25.36 -12.55
C LEU A 121 -4.91 23.93 -11.99
N CYS A 122 -6.16 23.55 -11.77
CA CYS A 122 -6.55 22.25 -11.23
C CYS A 122 -8.02 21.95 -11.57
N ARG A 123 -8.41 20.68 -11.39
CA ARG A 123 -9.82 20.25 -11.41
C ARG A 123 -10.62 21.01 -10.36
N ILE A 124 -11.83 21.43 -10.71
CA ILE A 124 -12.77 22.09 -9.79
C ILE A 124 -13.31 21.03 -8.82
N PRO A 125 -13.10 21.17 -7.50
CA PRO A 125 -13.75 20.29 -6.52
C PRO A 125 -15.25 20.54 -6.51
N GLU A 126 -16.02 19.46 -6.43
CA GLU A 126 -17.48 19.51 -6.33
C GLU A 126 -17.97 19.05 -4.95
N ASP A 127 -19.29 19.03 -4.77
CA ASP A 127 -19.91 18.48 -3.55
C ASP A 127 -19.55 17.01 -3.33
N ARG A 128 -19.53 16.53 -2.09
CA ARG A 128 -19.24 15.13 -1.72
C ARG A 128 -20.05 14.10 -2.52
N ARG A 129 -21.28 14.43 -2.94
CA ARG A 129 -22.17 13.57 -3.73
C ARG A 129 -21.82 13.50 -5.22
N VAL A 130 -20.85 14.29 -5.67
CA VAL A 130 -20.43 14.44 -7.07
C VAL A 130 -18.92 14.22 -7.22
N ASP A 131 -18.14 14.75 -6.29
CA ASP A 131 -16.69 14.73 -6.30
C ASP A 131 -16.14 13.32 -6.15
N ASP A 132 -15.22 12.98 -7.04
CA ASP A 132 -14.54 11.70 -7.10
C ASP A 132 -13.05 11.91 -7.32
N LEU A 133 -12.24 11.12 -6.64
CA LEU A 133 -10.79 11.19 -6.75
C LEU A 133 -10.28 10.58 -8.06
N ASN A 134 -10.99 9.60 -8.62
CA ASN A 134 -10.60 8.96 -9.88
C ASN A 134 -11.14 9.74 -11.09
N TYR A 135 -12.45 10.01 -11.16
CA TYR A 135 -13.06 10.75 -12.26
C TYR A 135 -14.32 11.53 -11.86
N THR A 136 -14.33 12.84 -12.07
CA THR A 136 -15.47 13.70 -11.68
C THR A 136 -16.22 14.29 -12.85
N HIS A 137 -17.52 14.02 -12.89
CA HIS A 137 -18.47 14.67 -13.77
C HIS A 137 -19.29 15.73 -13.01
N ALA A 138 -18.81 16.97 -13.01
CA ALA A 138 -19.37 18.06 -12.21
C ALA A 138 -20.86 18.34 -12.45
N ASP A 139 -21.39 18.07 -13.64
CA ASP A 139 -22.81 18.31 -13.94
C ASP A 139 -23.75 17.32 -13.26
N ARG A 140 -23.24 16.25 -12.63
CA ARG A 140 -24.05 15.35 -11.79
C ARG A 140 -24.72 16.06 -10.62
N LYS A 141 -24.24 17.24 -10.21
CA LYS A 141 -24.94 18.06 -9.21
C LYS A 141 -26.38 18.37 -9.59
N TRP A 142 -26.69 18.44 -10.90
CA TRP A 142 -28.05 18.67 -11.38
C TRP A 142 -28.91 17.41 -11.31
N GLN A 143 -28.33 16.23 -11.53
CA GLN A 143 -29.02 14.95 -11.31
C GLN A 143 -29.39 14.80 -9.83
N ASN A 144 -28.46 15.09 -8.91
CA ASN A 144 -28.71 14.98 -7.47
C ASN A 144 -29.77 15.97 -6.98
N LYS A 145 -29.80 17.21 -7.51
CA LYS A 145 -30.86 18.18 -7.18
C LYS A 145 -32.26 17.69 -7.58
N VAL A 146 -32.37 17.00 -8.72
CA VAL A 146 -33.64 16.38 -9.12
C VAL A 146 -34.01 15.29 -8.13
N ARG A 147 -33.07 14.38 -7.80
CA ARG A 147 -33.29 13.31 -6.81
C ARG A 147 -33.73 13.83 -5.44
N ASP A 148 -33.08 14.89 -4.95
CA ASP A 148 -33.42 15.52 -3.66
C ASP A 148 -34.80 16.19 -3.70
N ALA A 149 -35.18 16.80 -4.82
CA ALA A 149 -36.51 17.39 -5.00
C ALA A 149 -37.65 16.34 -5.10
N THR A 150 -37.36 15.18 -5.68
CA THR A 150 -38.29 14.04 -5.73
C THR A 150 -38.41 13.37 -4.35
N ALA A 151 -37.30 13.19 -3.63
CA ALA A 151 -37.28 12.63 -2.28
C ALA A 151 -37.93 13.54 -1.22
N ALA A 152 -37.88 14.87 -1.41
CA ALA A 152 -38.55 15.86 -0.57
C ALA A 152 -40.04 16.09 -0.92
N GLY A 153 -40.61 15.27 -1.83
CA GLY A 153 -42.05 15.24 -2.10
C GLY A 153 -42.64 16.52 -2.69
N LYS A 154 -41.94 17.22 -3.60
CA LYS A 154 -42.49 18.46 -4.19
C LYS A 154 -42.43 18.63 -5.70
N LEU A 155 -41.80 17.75 -6.48
CA LEU A 155 -41.87 17.86 -7.94
C LEU A 155 -41.97 16.46 -8.55
N PHE A 156 -43.15 16.17 -9.14
CA PHE A 156 -43.54 14.95 -9.86
C PHE A 156 -44.03 13.78 -8.99
N ASP A 157 -45.17 13.98 -8.30
CA ASP A 157 -46.17 12.90 -8.22
C ASP A 157 -46.70 12.65 -9.63
N ASP A 158 -45.99 11.86 -10.44
CA ASP A 158 -46.60 11.14 -11.56
C ASP A 158 -47.01 9.75 -11.05
N PRO A 159 -48.31 9.51 -10.78
CA PRO A 159 -48.80 8.23 -10.29
C PRO A 159 -48.55 7.06 -11.26
N ALA A 160 -48.10 7.33 -12.49
CA ALA A 160 -47.82 6.32 -13.50
C ALA A 160 -46.40 5.74 -13.44
N ASN A 161 -45.45 6.35 -12.72
CA ASN A 161 -44.08 5.85 -12.63
C ASN A 161 -43.43 6.18 -11.28
N PRO A 162 -43.80 5.47 -10.20
CA PRO A 162 -43.10 5.63 -8.93
C PRO A 162 -41.62 5.24 -9.14
N GLN A 163 -40.68 6.13 -8.81
CA GLN A 163 -39.24 5.82 -8.85
C GLN A 163 -38.92 4.76 -7.79
N THR A 164 -39.10 3.49 -8.13
CA THR A 164 -38.84 2.33 -7.26
C THR A 164 -37.57 1.57 -7.65
N GLY A 165 -36.64 2.21 -8.38
CA GLY A 165 -35.45 1.56 -8.94
C GLY A 165 -34.14 2.24 -8.54
N ILE A 166 -33.07 1.46 -8.53
CA ILE A 166 -31.70 1.95 -8.34
C ILE A 166 -31.34 2.82 -9.55
N GLU A 167 -31.08 4.10 -9.33
CA GLU A 167 -30.70 5.02 -10.40
C GLU A 167 -29.18 5.14 -10.48
N LEU A 168 -28.61 4.65 -11.58
CA LEU A 168 -27.17 4.69 -11.80
C LEU A 168 -26.68 6.14 -12.05
N PRO A 169 -25.47 6.48 -11.58
CA PRO A 169 -24.85 7.77 -11.90
C PRO A 169 -24.77 7.96 -13.41
N SER A 170 -25.26 9.12 -13.90
CA SER A 170 -25.25 9.45 -15.33
C SER A 170 -24.24 10.57 -15.63
N PHE A 171 -24.15 11.00 -16.89
CA PHE A 171 -23.22 12.06 -17.32
C PHE A 171 -23.99 13.22 -17.97
N PRO A 172 -24.84 13.95 -17.21
CA PRO A 172 -25.71 14.97 -17.78
C PRO A 172 -24.93 16.16 -18.35
N ASN A 173 -25.53 16.89 -19.28
CA ASN A 173 -24.98 18.16 -19.78
C ASN A 173 -25.77 19.33 -19.20
N GLY A 174 -25.30 19.87 -18.07
CA GLY A 174 -26.02 20.81 -17.23
C GLY A 174 -27.35 20.25 -16.74
N THR A 175 -28.40 21.07 -16.74
CA THR A 175 -29.77 20.65 -16.34
C THR A 175 -30.55 19.95 -17.46
N GLY A 176 -29.93 19.72 -18.63
CA GLY A 176 -30.61 19.18 -19.81
C GLY A 176 -31.41 20.21 -20.62
N ASN A 177 -31.94 21.27 -19.99
CA ASN A 177 -32.55 22.41 -20.68
C ASN A 177 -31.51 23.15 -21.53
N ILE A 178 -31.81 23.41 -22.80
CA ILE A 178 -30.93 24.05 -23.79
C ILE A 178 -30.26 25.33 -23.25
N ARG A 179 -30.97 26.14 -22.45
CA ARG A 179 -30.42 27.39 -21.89
C ARG A 179 -29.35 27.14 -20.82
N ASN A 180 -29.45 26.02 -20.11
CA ASN A 180 -28.68 25.67 -18.92
C ASN A 180 -27.77 24.44 -19.15
N ARG A 181 -27.37 24.20 -20.41
CA ARG A 181 -26.33 23.23 -20.75
C ARG A 181 -24.96 23.82 -20.50
N THR A 182 -24.05 23.01 -19.98
CA THR A 182 -22.65 23.37 -19.79
C THR A 182 -21.97 23.48 -21.15
N LEU A 183 -22.08 22.44 -21.97
CA LEU A 183 -21.57 22.42 -23.33
C LEU A 183 -22.69 22.59 -24.34
N ASN A 184 -22.40 23.28 -25.43
CA ASN A 184 -23.36 23.39 -26.52
C ASN A 184 -23.62 22.03 -27.15
N GLN A 185 -24.90 21.72 -27.29
CA GLN A 185 -25.37 20.50 -27.91
C GLN A 185 -26.53 20.88 -28.82
N LYS A 186 -26.43 20.56 -30.11
CA LYS A 186 -27.55 20.75 -31.04
C LYS A 186 -28.64 19.72 -30.74
N VAL A 187 -29.88 20.03 -31.10
CA VAL A 187 -31.02 19.12 -30.93
C VAL A 187 -30.74 17.81 -31.65
N ARG A 188 -31.00 16.67 -30.99
CA ARG A 188 -30.74 15.29 -31.48
C ARG A 188 -29.27 14.90 -31.70
N GLN A 189 -28.31 15.69 -31.25
CA GLN A 189 -26.90 15.26 -31.23
C GLN A 189 -26.58 14.49 -29.95
N PRO A 190 -25.58 13.58 -29.98
CA PRO A 190 -25.06 12.93 -28.80
C PRO A 190 -24.66 13.94 -27.73
N ASN A 191 -24.60 13.49 -26.49
CA ASN A 191 -24.11 14.31 -25.40
C ASN A 191 -22.64 14.71 -25.66
N PRO A 192 -22.28 16.01 -25.63
CA PRO A 192 -20.91 16.45 -25.86
C PRO A 192 -19.88 15.79 -24.94
N PHE A 193 -20.27 15.41 -23.72
CA PHE A 193 -19.38 14.70 -22.81
C PHE A 193 -19.09 13.26 -23.24
N ASP A 194 -19.99 12.61 -23.95
CA ASP A 194 -19.73 11.29 -24.55
C ASP A 194 -18.77 11.44 -25.73
N ILE A 195 -18.98 12.45 -26.57
CA ILE A 195 -18.08 12.75 -27.70
C ILE A 195 -16.65 13.03 -27.22
N ILE A 196 -16.49 13.85 -26.17
CA ILE A 196 -15.16 14.16 -25.60
C ILE A 196 -14.47 12.90 -25.07
N VAL A 197 -15.19 12.12 -24.29
CA VAL A 197 -14.63 10.95 -23.61
C VAL A 197 -14.30 9.83 -24.59
N ASP A 198 -15.18 9.56 -25.55
CA ASP A 198 -14.99 8.49 -26.52
C ASP A 198 -13.98 8.89 -27.62
N GLY A 199 -13.90 10.18 -27.94
CA GLY A 199 -13.00 10.73 -28.95
C GLY A 199 -11.59 11.07 -28.45
N SER A 200 -11.31 10.97 -27.15
CA SER A 200 -10.03 11.37 -26.56
C SER A 200 -9.03 10.20 -26.44
N PRO A 201 -7.87 10.24 -27.13
CA PRO A 201 -6.77 9.30 -26.91
C PRO A 201 -6.29 9.22 -25.46
N SER A 202 -6.21 10.35 -24.73
CA SER A 202 -5.76 10.32 -23.33
C SER A 202 -6.73 9.55 -22.43
N MET A 203 -8.02 9.51 -22.78
CA MET A 203 -9.01 8.75 -22.02
C MET A 203 -8.83 7.23 -22.14
N ALA A 204 -8.16 6.75 -23.20
CA ALA A 204 -7.79 5.34 -23.36
C ALA A 204 -6.66 4.93 -22.40
N ASN A 205 -5.81 5.87 -22.01
CA ASN A 205 -4.71 5.65 -21.06
C ASN A 205 -5.14 5.79 -19.58
N PHE A 206 -6.42 6.03 -19.34
CA PHE A 206 -6.97 6.22 -18.00
C PHE A 206 -7.63 4.93 -17.48
N THR A 207 -7.06 4.39 -16.40
CA THR A 207 -7.67 3.29 -15.63
C THR A 207 -8.70 3.85 -14.66
N ARG A 208 -9.92 3.34 -14.80
CA ARG A 208 -11.05 3.69 -13.94
C ARG A 208 -11.12 2.72 -12.79
N GLU A 209 -11.19 3.25 -11.57
CA GLU A 209 -11.28 2.45 -10.37
C GLU A 209 -11.97 3.23 -9.24
N PRO A 210 -12.73 2.54 -8.37
CA PRO A 210 -13.26 3.14 -7.16
C PRO A 210 -12.13 3.44 -6.20
N ILE A 211 -12.00 4.70 -5.77
CA ILE A 211 -10.93 5.14 -4.88
C ILE A 211 -11.55 5.57 -3.54
N PRO A 212 -11.11 4.99 -2.41
CA PRO A 212 -11.55 5.44 -1.10
C PRO A 212 -11.13 6.88 -0.82
N ARG A 213 -12.07 7.66 -0.29
CA ARG A 213 -11.89 9.07 0.06
C ARG A 213 -11.09 9.22 1.35
N TRP A 214 -10.05 10.07 1.31
CA TRP A 214 -9.27 10.37 2.50
C TRP A 214 -9.83 11.61 3.21
N ALA A 215 -10.12 11.46 4.49
CA ALA A 215 -10.39 12.61 5.35
C ALA A 215 -9.12 12.97 6.13
N LYS A 216 -8.65 14.22 6.02
CA LYS A 216 -7.44 14.72 6.70
C LYS A 216 -7.80 15.33 8.06
N ARG A 217 -6.88 15.29 9.03
CA ARG A 217 -6.99 16.09 10.26
C ARG A 217 -6.59 17.56 10.01
N PRO A 218 -7.01 18.49 10.88
CA PRO A 218 -6.39 19.81 10.94
C PRO A 218 -4.88 19.67 11.16
N GLY A 219 -4.07 20.36 10.36
CA GLY A 219 -2.60 20.26 10.39
C GLY A 219 -1.98 19.26 9.41
N ASP A 220 -2.71 18.23 8.98
CA ASP A 220 -2.20 17.26 8.01
C ASP A 220 -1.98 17.90 6.63
N THR A 221 -0.88 17.56 5.97
CA THR A 221 -0.64 17.81 4.54
C THR A 221 -0.76 16.50 3.77
N VAL A 222 -1.60 16.49 2.73
CA VAL A 222 -1.94 15.27 1.99
C VAL A 222 -1.74 15.50 0.49
N LEU A 223 -1.01 14.59 -0.14
CA LEU A 223 -0.94 14.46 -1.59
C LEU A 223 -1.57 13.13 -1.97
N GLN A 224 -2.71 13.18 -2.63
CA GLN A 224 -3.47 11.99 -3.03
C GLN A 224 -3.53 11.90 -4.55
N GLY A 225 -3.12 10.74 -5.09
CA GLY A 225 -3.25 10.43 -6.51
C GLY A 225 -4.64 9.88 -6.86
N SER A 226 -4.98 9.90 -8.14
CA SER A 226 -6.26 9.34 -8.62
C SER A 226 -6.28 7.81 -8.72
N ASN A 227 -5.19 7.14 -8.36
CA ASN A 227 -5.01 5.69 -8.53
C ASN A 227 -4.68 5.00 -7.19
N ASN A 228 -5.47 5.32 -6.16
CA ASN A 228 -5.35 4.79 -4.79
C ASN A 228 -3.97 4.93 -4.13
N THR A 229 -3.29 6.05 -4.37
CA THR A 229 -2.00 6.37 -3.75
C THR A 229 -2.08 7.62 -2.89
N ILE A 230 -1.37 7.63 -1.77
CA ILE A 230 -1.33 8.77 -0.86
C ILE A 230 0.05 8.95 -0.22
N VAL A 231 0.41 10.23 -0.04
CA VAL A 231 1.43 10.69 0.90
C VAL A 231 0.74 11.56 1.93
N SER A 232 0.76 11.16 3.20
CA SER A 232 0.21 11.92 4.31
C SER A 232 1.33 12.32 5.27
N LEU A 233 1.49 13.62 5.47
CA LEU A 233 2.39 14.22 6.46
C LEU A 233 1.52 14.74 7.60
N GLY A 234 1.53 14.04 8.73
CA GLY A 234 0.62 14.33 9.83
C GLY A 234 1.06 13.64 11.11
N GLU A 235 0.11 13.01 11.77
CA GLU A 235 0.35 12.28 13.02
C GLU A 235 -0.06 10.81 12.94
N ASP A 236 0.38 10.00 13.90
CA ASP A 236 -0.09 8.62 14.04
C ASP A 236 -1.62 8.54 14.11
N ARG A 237 -2.17 7.75 13.19
CA ARG A 237 -3.58 7.39 13.05
C ARG A 237 -3.69 6.09 12.26
N GLY A 238 -4.81 5.41 12.45
CA GLY A 238 -5.10 4.17 11.77
C GLY A 238 -5.90 3.23 12.64
N TRP A 239 -6.59 2.31 11.98
CA TRP A 239 -7.18 1.15 12.61
C TRP A 239 -6.09 0.17 13.00
N LYS A 240 -6.10 -0.21 14.28
CA LYS A 240 -5.12 -1.12 14.87
C LYS A 240 -5.56 -2.58 14.66
N PHE A 241 -4.64 -3.53 14.71
CA PHE A 241 -4.92 -4.96 14.51
C PHE A 241 -6.11 -5.50 15.33
N TRP A 242 -6.25 -5.07 16.58
CA TRP A 242 -7.28 -5.54 17.50
C TRP A 242 -8.63 -4.80 17.35
N GLN A 243 -8.71 -3.78 16.49
CA GLN A 243 -9.93 -3.03 16.27
C GLN A 243 -10.72 -3.62 15.11
N ASN A 244 -11.99 -3.97 15.38
CA ASN A 244 -12.90 -4.36 14.32
C ASN A 244 -13.44 -3.11 13.62
N THR A 245 -12.93 -2.84 12.42
CA THR A 245 -13.33 -1.69 11.60
C THR A 245 -14.79 -1.78 11.15
N GLU A 246 -15.35 -2.97 10.97
CA GLU A 246 -16.76 -3.14 10.58
C GLU A 246 -17.75 -2.70 11.67
N LYS A 247 -17.30 -2.65 12.93
CA LYS A 247 -18.09 -2.16 14.07
C LYS A 247 -17.86 -0.67 14.36
N ALA A 248 -16.98 -0.01 13.60
CA ALA A 248 -16.63 1.37 13.88
C ALA A 248 -17.73 2.34 13.45
N VAL A 249 -18.23 3.11 14.41
CA VAL A 249 -19.26 4.15 14.20
C VAL A 249 -18.67 5.50 13.74
N ALA A 250 -17.35 5.68 13.82
CA ALA A 250 -16.69 6.95 13.49
C ALA A 250 -15.30 6.74 12.84
N SER A 251 -14.92 7.70 11.99
CA SER A 251 -13.57 7.77 11.39
C SER A 251 -12.48 7.90 12.46
N ASN A 252 -11.30 7.34 12.20
CA ASN A 252 -10.09 7.62 12.97
C ASN A 252 -9.49 9.02 12.71
N VAL A 253 -10.10 9.85 11.86
CA VAL A 253 -9.84 11.30 11.82
C VAL A 253 -10.19 11.95 13.16
N TYR A 254 -11.35 11.58 13.72
CA TYR A 254 -11.81 12.14 14.97
C TYR A 254 -10.91 11.65 16.10
N ARG A 255 -10.39 12.60 16.87
CA ARG A 255 -9.80 12.26 18.16
C ARG A 255 -10.96 12.04 19.11
N THR A 256 -11.00 10.89 19.75
CA THR A 256 -11.87 10.74 20.92
C THR A 256 -11.40 11.76 21.94
N ASN A 257 -12.33 12.53 22.53
CA ASN A 257 -12.05 13.45 23.64
C ASN A 257 -11.80 12.67 24.94
N ASP A 258 -11.32 11.43 24.84
CA ASP A 258 -11.05 10.60 26.00
C ASP A 258 -9.94 11.28 26.82
N PRO A 259 -10.27 11.84 28.00
CA PRO A 259 -9.29 12.53 28.84
C PRO A 259 -8.23 11.55 29.38
N ALA A 260 -8.53 10.25 29.38
CA ALA A 260 -7.62 9.19 29.79
C ALA A 260 -6.71 8.72 28.66
N ALA A 261 -7.06 8.99 27.39
CA ALA A 261 -6.19 8.67 26.28
C ALA A 261 -4.96 9.60 26.34
N PRO A 262 -3.75 9.07 26.61
CA PRO A 262 -2.57 9.91 26.71
C PRO A 262 -2.41 10.65 25.38
N HIS A 263 -2.44 11.98 25.44
CA HIS A 263 -1.92 12.81 24.37
C HIS A 263 -0.44 12.45 24.21
N MET A 264 -0.13 11.42 23.43
CA MET A 264 1.27 11.12 23.18
C MET A 264 1.81 12.33 22.42
N LEU A 265 2.79 12.98 23.04
CA LEU A 265 3.59 13.99 22.37
C LEU A 265 4.45 13.29 21.31
N GLN A 266 4.94 14.04 20.32
CA GLN A 266 5.87 13.54 19.30
C GLN A 266 5.26 12.47 18.37
N LYS A 267 4.00 12.63 17.95
CA LYS A 267 3.31 11.69 17.01
C LYS A 267 3.58 11.96 15.53
N GLY A 268 4.49 12.87 15.19
CA GLY A 268 4.78 13.23 13.80
C GLY A 268 5.04 11.98 12.95
N THR A 269 4.30 11.85 11.85
CA THR A 269 4.26 10.63 11.05
C THR A 269 4.16 10.96 9.56
N ILE A 270 4.95 10.23 8.77
CA ILE A 270 4.86 10.17 7.32
C ILE A 270 4.25 8.81 6.96
N ASP A 271 3.13 8.86 6.26
CA ASP A 271 2.41 7.67 5.82
C ASP A 271 2.33 7.64 4.29
N LEU A 272 3.01 6.65 3.69
CA LEU A 272 3.02 6.41 2.25
C LEU A 272 2.26 5.13 1.98
N VAL A 273 1.16 5.21 1.23
CA VAL A 273 0.30 4.04 1.00
C VAL A 273 -0.09 3.94 -0.47
N ALA A 274 -0.08 2.72 -0.97
CA ALA A 274 -0.71 2.34 -2.23
C ALA A 274 -1.71 1.21 -1.95
N GLY A 275 -2.91 1.30 -2.55
CA GLY A 275 -3.93 0.27 -2.45
C GLY A 275 -4.64 0.21 -1.10
N ARG A 276 -5.24 1.34 -0.67
CA ARG A 276 -6.09 1.39 0.52
C ARG A 276 -7.45 0.79 0.27
N GLY A 277 -8.01 0.08 1.25
CA GLY A 277 -9.36 -0.49 1.14
C GLY A 277 -9.55 -1.27 -0.17
N ARG A 278 -8.50 -2.01 -0.60
CA ARG A 278 -8.39 -2.62 -1.94
C ARG A 278 -9.36 -3.78 -2.19
N TRP A 279 -10.07 -4.24 -1.17
CA TRP A 279 -10.98 -5.38 -1.26
C TRP A 279 -12.25 -4.96 -1.98
N GLY A 280 -12.29 -5.24 -3.27
CA GLY A 280 -13.45 -4.98 -4.11
C GLY A 280 -14.62 -5.85 -3.68
N VAL A 281 -15.77 -5.20 -3.50
CA VAL A 281 -17.06 -5.87 -3.27
C VAL A 281 -17.93 -5.73 -4.52
N ASN A 282 -18.91 -6.62 -4.65
CA ASN A 282 -19.85 -6.58 -5.78
C ASN A 282 -20.51 -5.19 -5.84
N PRO A 283 -20.36 -4.44 -6.96
CA PRO A 283 -20.89 -3.10 -7.08
C PRO A 283 -22.41 -3.12 -7.24
N THR A 284 -23.04 -2.01 -6.87
CA THR A 284 -24.46 -1.76 -7.14
C THR A 284 -24.72 -1.67 -8.64
N THR A 285 -25.78 -2.35 -9.11
CA THR A 285 -26.26 -2.34 -10.51
C THR A 285 -27.65 -1.70 -10.58
N ASP A 286 -28.20 -1.57 -11.78
CA ASP A 286 -29.58 -1.12 -12.02
C ASP A 286 -30.63 -2.17 -11.59
N GLU A 287 -30.19 -3.41 -11.39
CA GLU A 287 -31.03 -4.55 -11.03
C GLU A 287 -30.94 -4.91 -9.54
N ALA A 288 -29.78 -4.71 -8.91
CA ALA A 288 -29.50 -5.17 -7.56
C ALA A 288 -28.53 -4.25 -6.80
N PHE A 289 -28.74 -4.14 -5.49
CA PHE A 289 -27.80 -3.46 -4.61
C PHE A 289 -26.51 -4.26 -4.45
N GLY A 290 -25.38 -3.54 -4.42
CA GLY A 290 -24.06 -4.13 -4.22
C GLY A 290 -23.85 -4.66 -2.80
N MET A 291 -22.73 -5.33 -2.54
CA MET A 291 -22.40 -5.75 -1.17
C MET A 291 -21.93 -4.54 -0.33
N PRO A 292 -22.13 -4.58 1.01
CA PRO A 292 -21.56 -3.57 1.89
C PRO A 292 -20.03 -3.55 1.75
N PRO A 293 -19.40 -2.37 1.90
CA PRO A 293 -17.94 -2.29 1.89
C PRO A 293 -17.34 -3.08 3.06
N ILE A 294 -16.17 -3.67 2.83
CA ILE A 294 -15.39 -4.38 3.84
C ILE A 294 -14.32 -3.43 4.37
N ASN A 295 -14.16 -3.35 5.70
CA ASN A 295 -13.20 -2.47 6.37
C ASN A 295 -13.29 -1.02 5.86
N THR A 296 -12.17 -0.46 5.39
CA THR A 296 -12.04 0.93 4.91
C THR A 296 -12.28 1.09 3.40
N ALA A 297 -12.76 0.04 2.73
CA ALA A 297 -13.08 0.08 1.29
C ALA A 297 -14.23 1.06 0.99
N PRO A 298 -14.25 1.68 -0.20
CA PRO A 298 -15.39 2.46 -0.64
C PRO A 298 -16.55 1.53 -1.02
N ARG A 299 -17.79 2.03 -0.86
CA ARG A 299 -18.94 1.41 -1.54
C ARG A 299 -18.82 1.66 -3.04
N THR A 300 -19.21 0.68 -3.86
CA THR A 300 -19.04 0.71 -5.32
C THR A 300 -20.38 0.64 -6.07
N ILE A 301 -20.44 1.27 -7.24
CA ILE A 301 -21.62 1.31 -8.11
C ILE A 301 -21.21 1.37 -9.58
N TYR A 302 -22.01 0.78 -10.47
CA TYR A 302 -21.90 1.01 -11.91
C TYR A 302 -22.56 2.33 -12.32
N ASN A 303 -21.95 3.05 -13.25
CA ASN A 303 -22.62 4.17 -13.91
C ASN A 303 -23.24 3.79 -15.24
N THR A 304 -23.94 4.73 -15.88
CA THR A 304 -24.58 4.51 -17.18
C THR A 304 -23.61 4.18 -18.32
N ARG A 305 -22.29 4.38 -18.12
CA ARG A 305 -21.24 3.94 -19.04
C ARG A 305 -20.66 2.56 -18.69
N LYS A 306 -21.27 1.85 -17.75
CA LYS A 306 -20.86 0.54 -17.23
C LYS A 306 -19.48 0.55 -16.57
N TRP A 307 -19.04 1.70 -16.07
CA TRP A 307 -17.81 1.79 -15.28
C TRP A 307 -18.13 1.68 -13.80
N ILE A 308 -17.24 1.02 -13.06
CA ILE A 308 -17.30 0.95 -11.60
C ILE A 308 -16.67 2.24 -11.05
N GLU A 309 -17.37 2.88 -10.13
CA GLU A 309 -16.88 4.04 -9.38
C GLU A 309 -17.32 3.98 -7.90
N THR A 310 -16.79 4.89 -7.09
CA THR A 310 -17.23 5.05 -5.70
C THR A 310 -18.67 5.54 -5.67
N ASP A 311 -19.52 4.88 -4.88
CA ASP A 311 -20.88 5.35 -4.64
C ASP A 311 -20.85 6.59 -3.75
N LYS A 312 -21.04 7.73 -4.41
CA LYS A 312 -21.02 9.05 -3.79
C LYS A 312 -22.37 9.42 -3.19
N TYR A 313 -23.44 8.69 -3.50
CA TYR A 313 -24.75 8.93 -2.91
C TYR A 313 -25.37 7.65 -2.32
N PRO A 314 -24.68 7.02 -1.35
CA PRO A 314 -25.12 5.74 -0.81
C PRO A 314 -26.40 5.87 0.01
N GLU A 315 -26.73 7.03 0.58
CA GLU A 315 -28.00 7.26 1.31
C GLU A 315 -29.22 6.97 0.42
N ALA A 316 -29.18 7.39 -0.85
CA ALA A 316 -30.24 7.11 -1.81
C ALA A 316 -30.22 5.66 -2.33
N ASN A 317 -29.06 4.99 -2.24
CA ASN A 317 -28.83 3.65 -2.79
C ASN A 317 -28.68 2.57 -1.69
N ALA A 318 -28.99 2.86 -0.43
CA ALA A 318 -28.79 1.94 0.71
C ALA A 318 -30.03 1.77 1.59
N LEU A 319 -31.20 2.24 1.15
CA LEU A 319 -32.42 2.28 1.97
C LEU A 319 -33.00 0.90 2.35
N ASP A 320 -32.52 -0.22 1.78
CA ASP A 320 -33.17 -1.53 1.99
C ASP A 320 -32.22 -2.73 2.21
N PHE A 321 -31.10 -2.53 2.94
CA PHE A 321 -30.30 -3.67 3.41
C PHE A 321 -30.88 -4.27 4.71
N PRO A 322 -31.20 -5.58 4.75
CA PRO A 322 -31.53 -6.28 5.98
C PRO A 322 -30.23 -6.42 6.80
N GLY A 323 -30.04 -5.51 7.74
CA GLY A 323 -28.82 -5.36 8.55
C GLY A 323 -28.46 -3.89 8.83
N ALA A 324 -28.85 -2.95 7.95
CA ALA A 324 -28.68 -1.52 8.19
C ALA A 324 -29.50 -1.03 9.38
N LYS A 325 -30.70 -1.61 9.58
CA LYS A 325 -31.60 -1.26 10.70
C LYS A 325 -31.03 -1.53 12.09
N ASN A 326 -29.96 -2.31 12.21
CA ASN A 326 -29.53 -2.80 13.52
C ASN A 326 -28.35 -2.01 14.08
N ASN A 327 -27.56 -1.29 13.26
CA ASN A 327 -26.42 -0.51 13.75
C ASN A 327 -26.39 0.96 13.29
N ASN A 328 -27.06 1.36 12.21
CA ASN A 328 -27.13 2.77 11.80
C ASN A 328 -28.58 3.15 11.44
N PRO A 329 -29.23 4.10 12.13
CA PRO A 329 -30.57 4.55 11.78
C PRO A 329 -30.66 5.05 10.32
N PRO A 330 -31.86 4.97 9.69
CA PRO A 330 -32.06 5.44 8.32
C PRO A 330 -31.64 6.91 8.19
N GLY A 331 -30.63 7.20 7.37
CA GLY A 331 -30.09 8.55 7.16
C GLY A 331 -28.63 8.74 7.58
N GLU A 332 -27.96 7.73 8.13
CA GLU A 332 -26.53 7.84 8.41
C GLU A 332 -25.66 7.54 7.17
N VAL A 333 -24.96 8.61 6.78
CA VAL A 333 -23.81 8.77 5.87
C VAL A 333 -22.94 7.50 5.73
N PRO A 334 -22.31 7.25 4.56
CA PRO A 334 -21.41 6.10 4.31
C PRO A 334 -20.47 5.82 5.47
N PRO A 335 -20.01 4.55 5.63
CA PRO A 335 -19.29 4.14 6.82
C PRO A 335 -18.21 5.16 7.10
N ALA A 336 -18.25 5.74 8.30
CA ALA A 336 -17.45 6.91 8.66
C ALA A 336 -15.95 6.68 8.46
N ILE A 337 -15.54 5.43 8.23
CA ILE A 337 -14.18 4.92 8.15
C ILE A 337 -13.64 4.74 6.73
N GLU A 338 -14.41 5.06 5.68
CA GLU A 338 -13.93 4.95 4.29
C GLU A 338 -12.57 5.65 4.13
N GLY A 339 -11.59 4.93 3.57
CA GLY A 339 -10.26 5.44 3.27
C GLY A 339 -9.36 5.72 4.47
N ASP A 340 -9.83 5.51 5.70
CA ASP A 340 -8.98 5.55 6.88
C ASP A 340 -7.80 4.56 6.77
N PRO A 341 -6.64 4.84 7.40
CA PRO A 341 -5.54 3.88 7.39
C PRO A 341 -5.96 2.58 8.04
N ASP A 342 -5.69 1.48 7.35
CA ASP A 342 -5.88 0.13 7.87
C ASP A 342 -4.54 -0.59 7.80
N PHE A 343 -3.91 -0.79 8.96
CA PHE A 343 -2.59 -1.41 9.01
C PHE A 343 -2.60 -2.88 8.59
N ILE A 344 -3.76 -3.53 8.56
CA ILE A 344 -3.90 -4.96 8.27
C ILE A 344 -4.27 -5.17 6.81
N SER A 345 -5.29 -4.48 6.31
CA SER A 345 -5.87 -4.80 5.00
C SER A 345 -5.29 -3.98 3.84
N ASP A 346 -4.63 -2.85 4.12
CA ASP A 346 -3.98 -2.05 3.08
C ASP A 346 -2.81 -2.80 2.43
N SER A 347 -2.69 -2.65 1.10
CA SER A 347 -1.78 -3.42 0.24
C SER A 347 -0.31 -3.21 0.57
N SER A 348 0.16 -1.97 0.43
CA SER A 348 1.57 -1.64 0.56
C SER A 348 1.73 -0.30 1.25
N ARG A 349 2.58 -0.26 2.27
CA ARG A 349 2.74 0.88 3.17
C ARG A 349 4.19 1.05 3.58
N VAL A 350 4.67 2.28 3.53
CA VAL A 350 5.88 2.72 4.25
C VAL A 350 5.44 3.73 5.28
N TYR A 351 5.67 3.40 6.54
CA TYR A 351 5.18 4.16 7.68
C TYR A 351 6.37 4.58 8.54
N ILE A 352 6.56 5.89 8.68
CA ILE A 352 7.65 6.48 9.45
C ILE A 352 7.03 7.32 10.54
N SER A 353 7.24 6.96 11.80
CA SER A 353 6.66 7.67 12.93
C SER A 353 7.72 8.01 13.97
N MET A 354 7.61 9.20 14.55
CA MET A 354 8.42 9.63 15.69
C MET A 354 8.05 8.86 16.97
N LYS A 355 6.77 8.47 17.12
CA LYS A 355 6.28 7.71 18.27
C LYS A 355 4.97 7.01 17.94
N THR A 356 5.02 5.69 17.83
CA THR A 356 3.87 4.82 17.60
C THR A 356 4.07 3.47 18.28
N MET A 357 3.00 2.70 18.45
CA MET A 357 3.05 1.30 18.90
C MET A 357 3.18 0.40 17.66
N GLY A 358 4.35 0.43 17.00
CA GLY A 358 4.56 -0.18 15.68
C GLY A 358 4.18 -1.65 15.65
N ASP A 359 4.75 -2.46 16.54
CA ASP A 359 4.52 -3.90 16.55
C ASP A 359 3.06 -4.25 16.85
N MET A 360 2.48 -3.61 17.86
CA MET A 360 1.08 -3.83 18.24
C MET A 360 0.13 -3.44 17.11
N ASN A 361 0.29 -2.25 16.53
CA ASN A 361 -0.58 -1.72 15.47
C ASN A 361 -0.70 -2.68 14.28
N PHE A 362 0.39 -3.40 13.97
CA PHE A 362 0.51 -4.35 12.86
C PHE A 362 0.33 -5.82 13.28
N GLY A 363 0.00 -6.09 14.55
CA GLY A 363 -0.28 -7.45 15.05
C GLY A 363 0.95 -8.35 15.18
N ILE A 364 2.15 -7.76 15.37
CA ILE A 364 3.43 -8.49 15.45
C ILE A 364 3.70 -9.03 16.88
N THR A 365 2.87 -8.68 17.85
CA THR A 365 3.04 -9.11 19.24
C THR A 365 2.69 -10.58 19.45
N GLN A 366 3.62 -11.36 20.00
CA GLN A 366 3.34 -12.69 20.58
C GLN A 366 2.57 -12.51 21.89
N THR A 367 1.28 -12.18 21.82
CA THR A 367 0.36 -12.67 22.86
C THR A 367 -0.06 -14.06 22.40
N THR A 368 0.32 -15.08 23.15
CA THR A 368 -0.31 -16.40 23.05
C THR A 368 -1.82 -16.20 23.25
N PHE A 369 -2.56 -16.11 22.15
CA PHE A 369 -3.99 -16.35 22.19
C PHE A 369 -4.12 -17.83 22.48
N THR A 370 -4.38 -18.19 23.73
CA THR A 370 -4.80 -19.54 24.08
C THR A 370 -6.07 -19.80 23.27
N PRO A 371 -6.09 -20.76 22.33
CA PRO A 371 -7.33 -21.14 21.66
C PRO A 371 -8.34 -21.54 22.73
N VAL A 372 -9.57 -21.04 22.62
CA VAL A 372 -10.69 -21.28 23.56
C VAL A 372 -11.22 -22.72 23.43
N GLU A 373 -10.34 -23.71 23.26
CA GLU A 373 -10.72 -25.13 23.19
C GLU A 373 -10.54 -25.84 24.53
N GLU A 374 -9.81 -25.25 25.49
CA GLU A 374 -9.62 -25.83 26.83
C GLU A 374 -10.45 -25.16 27.95
N MET A 375 -11.26 -24.14 27.65
CA MET A 375 -12.33 -23.73 28.57
C MET A 375 -13.59 -24.54 28.28
N GLY A 376 -13.66 -25.70 28.90
CA GLY A 376 -14.87 -26.50 28.96
C GLY A 376 -16.07 -25.64 29.41
N ASP A 377 -17.11 -25.67 28.58
CA ASP A 377 -18.50 -25.48 28.96
C ASP A 377 -18.82 -24.22 29.80
N MET A 378 -18.74 -23.04 29.16
CA MET A 378 -19.57 -21.91 29.56
C MET A 378 -20.24 -21.28 28.34
N ASN A 379 -21.54 -21.52 28.23
CA ASN A 379 -22.52 -20.71 27.49
C ASN A 379 -22.59 -19.28 28.06
N GLN A 380 -21.47 -18.58 28.12
CA GLN A 380 -21.44 -17.16 28.38
C GLN A 380 -20.97 -16.50 27.10
N LYS A 381 -21.90 -15.84 26.41
CA LYS A 381 -21.58 -14.82 25.41
C LYS A 381 -20.42 -14.00 25.95
N VAL A 382 -19.27 -14.05 25.28
CA VAL A 382 -18.29 -12.97 25.41
C VAL A 382 -18.90 -11.80 24.67
N ASP A 383 -19.81 -11.10 25.34
CA ASP A 383 -20.23 -9.77 24.94
C ASP A 383 -18.95 -8.91 24.95
N PHE A 384 -18.47 -8.54 23.77
CA PHE A 384 -17.39 -7.58 23.56
C PHE A 384 -17.83 -6.13 23.88
N ASP A 385 -18.95 -5.95 24.57
CA ASP A 385 -19.47 -4.67 25.07
C ASP A 385 -19.07 -4.51 26.54
N VAL A 386 -17.77 -4.31 26.79
CA VAL A 386 -17.35 -3.65 28.03
C VAL A 386 -17.03 -2.21 27.69
N GLU A 387 -18.07 -1.38 27.73
CA GLU A 387 -17.90 0.06 27.88
C GLU A 387 -17.10 0.32 29.16
N GLY A 388 -15.82 0.69 29.05
CA GLY A 388 -15.11 1.40 30.13
C GLY A 388 -13.79 0.83 30.66
N GLU A 389 -13.25 -0.26 30.14
CA GLU A 389 -11.95 -0.77 30.61
C GLU A 389 -10.90 -0.68 29.47
N GLY A 390 -9.80 0.03 29.74
CA GLY A 390 -8.71 0.25 28.77
C GLY A 390 -8.10 -1.05 28.21
N PRO A 391 -7.32 -0.97 27.12
CA PRO A 391 -6.83 -2.16 26.43
C PRO A 391 -6.02 -3.02 27.41
N TYR A 392 -6.37 -4.30 27.45
CA TYR A 392 -5.66 -5.36 28.18
C TYR A 392 -4.15 -5.10 28.10
N MET A 393 -3.57 -4.64 29.21
CA MET A 393 -2.13 -4.62 29.39
C MET A 393 -1.66 -6.08 29.32
N ALA A 394 -0.70 -6.39 28.45
CA ALA A 394 -0.07 -7.70 28.40
C ALA A 394 0.46 -8.08 29.79
N THR A 395 -0.25 -8.95 30.51
CA THR A 395 0.03 -9.32 31.90
C THR A 395 0.99 -10.49 31.99
N SER A 396 2.09 -10.47 31.24
CA SER A 396 3.39 -11.05 31.62
C SER A 396 4.36 -10.89 30.44
N MET A 397 5.05 -9.76 30.38
CA MET A 397 6.21 -9.63 29.50
C MET A 397 7.36 -10.42 30.10
N ASN A 398 7.72 -11.55 29.50
CA ASN A 398 9.03 -12.16 29.75
C ASN A 398 10.09 -11.12 29.30
N PRO A 399 10.95 -10.60 30.20
CA PRO A 399 11.95 -9.59 29.86
C PRO A 399 12.92 -10.04 28.76
N ASP A 400 13.01 -11.34 28.53
CA ASP A 400 13.96 -11.98 27.63
C ASP A 400 13.36 -12.38 26.26
N ASN A 401 12.14 -11.93 25.88
CA ASN A 401 11.59 -12.24 24.55
C ASN A 401 12.24 -11.37 23.44
N PRO A 402 12.83 -11.95 22.37
CA PRO A 402 13.43 -11.19 21.26
C PRO A 402 12.40 -10.42 20.39
N ILE A 403 11.12 -10.83 20.39
CA ILE A 403 10.00 -10.15 19.72
C ILE A 403 9.16 -9.42 20.78
N ARG A 404 9.83 -8.66 21.63
CA ARG A 404 9.17 -7.83 22.63
C ARG A 404 8.57 -6.60 21.95
N ASP A 405 7.29 -6.33 22.25
CA ASP A 405 6.68 -5.02 21.97
C ASP A 405 7.55 -3.93 22.60
N GLN A 406 8.16 -3.10 21.76
CA GLN A 406 9.00 -1.99 22.21
C GLN A 406 8.16 -0.87 22.85
N GLY A 407 6.83 -1.00 22.86
CA GLY A 407 5.92 0.05 23.29
C GLY A 407 5.99 1.25 22.34
N PRO A 408 5.51 2.43 22.78
CA PRO A 408 5.54 3.63 21.95
C PRO A 408 6.97 4.14 21.67
N ALA A 409 7.47 3.93 20.45
CA ALA A 409 8.82 4.30 20.01
C ALA A 409 8.84 4.86 18.56
N PRO A 410 9.96 5.41 18.08
CA PRO A 410 10.11 5.72 16.66
C PRO A 410 10.19 4.45 15.82
N PHE A 411 9.48 4.40 14.69
CA PHE A 411 9.45 3.24 13.81
C PHE A 411 9.60 3.64 12.34
N VAL A 412 10.26 2.77 11.58
CA VAL A 412 10.19 2.74 10.11
C VAL A 412 9.69 1.35 9.73
N ILE A 413 8.48 1.28 9.19
CA ILE A 413 7.80 0.03 8.85
C ILE A 413 7.59 -0.03 7.35
N ALA A 414 7.99 -1.12 6.72
CA ALA A 414 7.66 -1.43 5.33
C ALA A 414 6.78 -2.70 5.32
N LYS A 415 5.52 -2.55 4.91
CA LYS A 415 4.56 -3.64 4.76
C LYS A 415 4.14 -3.77 3.31
N SER A 416 4.16 -5.00 2.79
CA SER A 416 3.63 -5.35 1.47
C SER A 416 3.49 -6.87 1.39
N ASP A 417 2.77 -7.38 0.39
CA ASP A 417 2.74 -8.82 0.08
C ASP A 417 4.17 -9.34 -0.27
N HIS A 418 5.01 -8.48 -0.86
CA HIS A 418 6.43 -8.74 -1.11
C HIS A 418 7.29 -7.50 -0.81
N VAL A 419 8.34 -7.66 0.01
CA VAL A 419 9.32 -6.60 0.33
C VAL A 419 10.68 -6.97 -0.28
N ARG A 420 11.29 -6.06 -1.04
CA ARG A 420 12.59 -6.28 -1.72
C ARG A 420 13.53 -5.11 -1.50
N LEU A 421 14.79 -5.40 -1.16
CA LEU A 421 15.91 -4.45 -1.14
C LEU A 421 16.84 -4.79 -2.31
N ILE A 422 16.92 -3.93 -3.31
CA ILE A 422 17.64 -4.20 -4.56
C ILE A 422 18.76 -3.17 -4.75
N ALA A 423 19.99 -3.65 -4.88
CA ALA A 423 21.12 -2.82 -5.29
C ALA A 423 21.40 -2.98 -6.80
N ARG A 424 21.59 -1.85 -7.50
CA ARG A 424 21.75 -1.82 -8.96
C ARG A 424 23.05 -2.51 -9.43
N ARG A 425 22.97 -3.33 -10.48
CA ARG A 425 24.11 -3.86 -11.24
C ARG A 425 24.03 -3.36 -12.69
N VAL A 426 25.11 -2.81 -13.22
CA VAL A 426 25.25 -2.46 -14.65
C VAL A 426 26.61 -2.95 -15.11
N TYR A 427 26.63 -3.85 -16.10
CA TYR A 427 27.85 -4.31 -16.73
C TYR A 427 28.28 -3.33 -17.83
N PRO A 428 29.57 -2.98 -17.96
CA PRO A 428 30.05 -2.29 -19.14
C PRO A 428 29.97 -3.24 -20.35
N ALA A 429 29.28 -2.80 -21.40
CA ALA A 429 29.15 -3.47 -22.71
C ALA A 429 28.62 -4.94 -22.70
N VAL A 430 27.30 -5.08 -22.58
CA VAL A 430 26.60 -6.25 -23.17
C VAL A 430 26.20 -5.91 -24.62
N PRO A 431 26.32 -6.85 -25.59
CA PRO A 431 25.81 -6.64 -26.93
C PRO A 431 24.35 -6.18 -26.92
N ARG A 432 24.03 -5.27 -27.85
CA ARG A 432 22.83 -4.43 -27.95
C ARG A 432 21.48 -5.15 -27.81
N GLU A 433 21.46 -6.46 -27.93
CA GLU A 433 20.27 -7.31 -27.98
C GLU A 433 19.68 -7.65 -26.59
N LEU A 434 20.43 -7.42 -25.50
CA LEU A 434 19.98 -7.72 -24.12
C LEU A 434 19.95 -6.49 -23.19
N ALA A 435 20.36 -5.33 -23.68
CA ALA A 435 20.57 -4.14 -22.85
C ALA A 435 19.52 -3.05 -23.16
N HIS A 436 18.29 -3.22 -22.68
CA HIS A 436 17.33 -2.11 -22.66
C HIS A 436 17.82 -1.01 -21.69
N GLY A 437 18.38 0.07 -22.25
CA GLY A 437 18.70 1.30 -21.50
C GLY A 437 20.18 1.57 -21.19
N VAL A 438 21.11 0.77 -21.70
CA VAL A 438 22.55 1.07 -21.54
C VAL A 438 22.99 2.02 -22.64
N HIS A 439 23.44 3.22 -22.25
CA HIS A 439 24.11 4.13 -23.18
C HIS A 439 25.35 3.41 -23.73
N PRO A 440 25.54 3.30 -25.06
CA PRO A 440 26.61 2.48 -25.66
C PRO A 440 28.03 2.92 -25.30
N GLU A 441 28.18 4.03 -24.57
CA GLU A 441 29.44 4.61 -24.10
C GLU A 441 29.59 4.58 -22.57
N SER A 442 28.68 3.93 -21.84
CA SER A 442 28.78 3.76 -20.39
C SER A 442 29.95 2.82 -20.05
N THR A 443 31.13 3.41 -19.80
CA THR A 443 32.35 2.71 -19.34
C THR A 443 32.31 2.34 -17.85
N VAL A 444 31.25 2.71 -17.14
CA VAL A 444 31.17 2.56 -15.68
C VAL A 444 30.56 1.22 -15.31
N ASP A 445 31.38 0.30 -14.78
CA ASP A 445 30.88 -0.88 -14.07
C ASP A 445 30.22 -0.44 -12.77
N ILE A 446 28.94 -0.73 -12.61
CA ILE A 446 28.20 -0.43 -11.38
C ILE A 446 27.94 -1.75 -10.68
N ALA A 447 28.51 -1.92 -9.50
CA ALA A 447 28.34 -3.09 -8.66
C ALA A 447 27.75 -2.67 -7.31
N GLY A 448 26.42 -2.61 -7.23
CA GLY A 448 25.71 -2.19 -6.01
C GLY A 448 25.92 -3.14 -4.83
N SER A 449 25.73 -2.63 -3.61
CA SER A 449 25.75 -3.42 -2.36
C SER A 449 24.57 -3.05 -1.49
N VAL A 450 24.12 -3.97 -0.63
CA VAL A 450 23.11 -3.72 0.41
C VAL A 450 23.76 -3.85 1.77
N ARG A 451 23.51 -2.91 2.68
CA ARG A 451 24.07 -2.91 4.03
C ARG A 451 22.97 -2.63 5.04
N ILE A 452 22.85 -3.48 6.05
CA ILE A 452 22.02 -3.28 7.23
C ILE A 452 22.99 -3.13 8.39
N VAL A 453 22.89 -2.03 9.12
CA VAL A 453 23.85 -1.66 10.17
C VAL A 453 23.07 -1.23 11.41
N LYS A 454 23.30 -1.90 12.53
CA LYS A 454 22.95 -1.40 13.86
C LYS A 454 24.15 -0.61 14.36
N GLU A 455 23.96 0.68 14.64
CA GLU A 455 25.00 1.52 15.25
C GLU A 455 25.40 0.97 16.63
N GLY A 456 26.67 1.16 16.97
CA GLY A 456 27.25 0.64 18.20
C GLY A 456 28.77 0.78 18.21
N LEU A 457 29.39 0.36 19.30
CA LEU A 457 30.84 0.26 19.42
C LEU A 457 31.30 -1.06 18.79
N ARG A 458 32.44 -1.01 18.07
CA ARG A 458 32.97 -2.15 17.29
C ARG A 458 33.13 -3.42 18.13
N ASP A 459 33.61 -3.27 19.35
CA ASP A 459 33.94 -4.38 20.25
C ASP A 459 32.83 -4.66 21.26
N ASP A 460 31.65 -4.04 21.11
CA ASP A 460 30.50 -4.26 22.00
C ASP A 460 29.21 -4.59 21.23
N ASP A 461 28.48 -3.59 20.72
CA ASP A 461 27.11 -3.76 20.22
C ASP A 461 26.90 -3.42 18.73
N LEU A 462 27.98 -3.14 17.99
CA LEU A 462 27.95 -3.02 16.54
C LEU A 462 27.53 -4.35 15.88
N ALA A 463 26.51 -4.31 15.01
CA ALA A 463 26.10 -5.46 14.22
C ALA A 463 25.78 -5.06 12.77
N VAL A 464 26.17 -5.90 11.81
CA VAL A 464 26.02 -5.63 10.37
C VAL A 464 25.66 -6.87 9.56
N ILE A 465 24.86 -6.66 8.50
CA ILE A 465 24.65 -7.59 7.39
C ILE A 465 25.03 -6.85 6.10
N LEU A 466 26.02 -7.38 5.38
CA LEU A 466 26.58 -6.77 4.18
C LEU A 466 26.45 -7.73 3.01
N LEU A 467 25.72 -7.33 1.97
CA LEU A 467 25.71 -7.99 0.66
C LEU A 467 26.67 -7.21 -0.24
N ARG A 468 27.85 -7.76 -0.47
CA ARG A 468 28.96 -7.07 -1.15
C ARG A 468 28.83 -7.17 -2.68
N PRO A 469 29.49 -6.28 -3.43
CA PRO A 469 29.39 -6.25 -4.89
C PRO A 469 29.87 -7.52 -5.61
N ASP A 470 30.74 -8.31 -4.96
CA ASP A 470 31.24 -9.59 -5.44
C ASP A 470 30.26 -10.77 -5.19
N GLY A 471 29.07 -10.48 -4.64
CA GLY A 471 28.05 -11.47 -4.30
C GLY A 471 28.25 -12.15 -2.94
N SER A 472 29.31 -11.82 -2.21
CA SER A 472 29.54 -12.38 -0.88
C SER A 472 28.68 -11.70 0.18
N ILE A 473 28.25 -12.48 1.17
CA ILE A 473 27.46 -12.01 2.31
C ILE A 473 28.33 -12.07 3.56
N GLN A 474 28.40 -10.97 4.29
CA GLN A 474 29.07 -10.89 5.59
C GLN A 474 28.05 -10.53 6.66
N ILE A 475 27.93 -11.37 7.68
CA ILE A 475 27.14 -11.13 8.88
C ILE A 475 28.13 -11.02 10.04
N SER A 476 28.07 -9.93 10.82
CA SER A 476 28.98 -9.70 11.94
C SER A 476 28.24 -9.05 13.10
N GLY A 477 28.49 -9.53 14.32
CA GLY A 477 27.97 -8.99 15.57
C GLY A 477 28.52 -9.79 16.75
N LYS A 478 28.31 -9.32 17.98
CA LYS A 478 28.78 -9.99 19.21
C LYS A 478 28.30 -11.44 19.33
N LYS A 479 27.05 -11.68 18.92
CA LYS A 479 26.42 -13.00 18.81
C LYS A 479 25.55 -13.04 17.55
N ILE A 480 25.60 -14.14 16.81
CA ILE A 480 24.76 -14.37 15.64
C ILE A 480 23.92 -15.62 15.95
N TYR A 481 22.61 -15.45 15.96
CA TYR A 481 21.65 -16.54 16.10
C TYR A 481 21.11 -16.88 14.71
N ILE A 482 21.20 -18.15 14.33
CA ILE A 482 20.62 -18.68 13.09
C ILE A 482 19.60 -19.75 13.50
N GLY A 483 18.32 -19.47 13.30
CA GLY A 483 17.20 -20.26 13.86
C GLY A 483 16.51 -19.51 15.01
N ARG A 484 15.58 -20.18 15.70
CA ARG A 484 14.92 -19.62 16.91
C ARG A 484 15.95 -19.52 18.03
N SER A 485 15.94 -18.42 18.78
CA SER A 485 16.76 -18.29 20.00
C SER A 485 16.21 -19.17 21.12
N GLU A 486 17.02 -19.48 22.12
CA GLU A 486 16.59 -20.22 23.33
C GLU A 486 15.31 -19.64 23.96
N GLU A 487 15.16 -18.32 23.90
CA GLU A 487 14.04 -17.56 24.46
C GLU A 487 12.76 -17.60 23.60
N ASP A 488 12.85 -17.90 22.30
CA ASP A 488 11.72 -18.05 21.35
C ASP A 488 11.42 -19.54 21.07
N GLY A 489 11.68 -20.41 22.06
CA GLY A 489 11.50 -21.86 21.94
C GLY A 489 12.54 -22.57 21.09
N GLY A 490 13.66 -21.90 20.78
CA GLY A 490 14.88 -22.52 20.29
C GLY A 490 15.58 -23.33 21.38
N PHE A 491 16.53 -24.17 20.97
CA PHE A 491 17.11 -25.22 21.81
C PHE A 491 17.92 -24.65 22.99
N ALA A 492 17.29 -24.39 24.15
CA ALA A 492 18.01 -24.23 25.40
C ALA A 492 18.45 -25.62 25.87
N ASP A 493 19.76 -25.81 26.05
CA ASP A 493 20.31 -26.98 26.74
C ASP A 493 19.91 -26.90 28.23
N ILE A 494 18.63 -27.17 28.52
CA ILE A 494 18.14 -27.29 29.89
C ILE A 494 18.67 -28.60 30.44
N ALA A 495 19.79 -28.50 31.15
CA ALA A 495 20.34 -29.57 31.97
C ALA A 495 19.25 -30.12 32.91
N GLY A 496 18.58 -31.20 32.49
CA GLY A 496 17.59 -31.91 33.30
C GLY A 496 16.29 -32.36 32.61
N LEU A 497 15.99 -31.94 31.38
CA LEU A 497 14.78 -32.39 30.67
C LEU A 497 15.09 -33.57 29.74
N LYS A 498 14.36 -34.68 29.97
CA LYS A 498 14.47 -35.94 29.21
C LYS A 498 14.35 -35.66 27.70
N ALA A 499 15.34 -36.15 26.95
CA ALA A 499 15.29 -36.24 25.49
C ALA A 499 13.96 -36.84 25.04
N GLY A 500 13.17 -36.10 24.25
CA GLY A 500 11.96 -36.70 23.67
C GLY A 500 10.94 -35.81 22.97
N THR A 501 10.95 -34.48 23.04
CA THR A 501 9.79 -33.72 22.49
C THR A 501 10.06 -32.41 21.75
N ASN A 502 11.32 -31.97 21.56
CA ASN A 502 11.56 -30.65 20.99
C ASN A 502 12.21 -30.71 19.60
N LYS A 503 11.33 -30.42 18.65
CA LYS A 503 11.43 -30.30 17.20
C LYS A 503 12.45 -29.24 16.77
N GLY A 504 13.44 -29.60 15.94
CA GLY A 504 14.47 -28.68 15.43
C GLY A 504 13.94 -27.76 14.32
N PRO A 505 14.74 -26.82 13.79
CA PRO A 505 14.38 -26.09 12.58
C PRO A 505 14.43 -27.05 11.38
N GLY A 506 13.29 -27.66 11.08
CA GLY A 506 13.07 -28.62 9.99
C GLY A 506 11.95 -29.64 10.24
N ASP A 507 10.99 -29.34 11.10
CA ASP A 507 10.25 -30.37 11.85
C ASP A 507 8.72 -30.25 11.69
N ASP A 508 8.30 -30.22 10.43
CA ASP A 508 6.88 -30.11 10.07
C ASP A 508 6.27 -31.47 9.69
N ASP A 509 7.07 -32.52 9.49
CA ASP A 509 6.58 -33.88 9.23
C ASP A 509 6.64 -34.76 10.48
N LEU A 510 5.51 -35.41 10.81
CA LEU A 510 5.37 -36.32 11.96
C LEU A 510 6.21 -37.60 11.84
N ASP A 511 6.82 -37.88 10.70
CA ASP A 511 7.44 -39.17 10.36
C ASP A 511 8.97 -39.13 10.14
N ASP A 512 9.63 -37.97 10.28
CA ASP A 512 11.09 -37.86 10.11
C ASP A 512 11.74 -37.03 11.24
N PRO A 513 12.38 -37.65 12.25
CA PRO A 513 13.01 -36.91 13.35
C PRO A 513 14.16 -36.05 12.82
N GLY A 514 14.00 -34.73 12.96
CA GLY A 514 14.84 -33.68 12.37
C GLY A 514 16.35 -33.92 12.41
N THR A 515 16.98 -33.76 11.25
CA THR A 515 18.41 -34.00 10.99
C THR A 515 19.28 -32.73 11.01
N SER A 516 18.79 -31.61 11.54
CA SER A 516 19.59 -30.38 11.66
C SER A 516 20.67 -30.54 12.74
N GLN A 517 21.85 -31.03 12.32
CA GLN A 517 23.01 -31.21 13.20
C GLN A 517 23.55 -29.86 13.69
N PRO A 518 24.04 -29.77 14.94
CA PRO A 518 24.69 -28.56 15.45
C PRO A 518 25.91 -28.20 14.60
N TRP A 519 26.09 -26.91 14.33
CA TRP A 519 27.27 -26.41 13.63
C TRP A 519 28.50 -26.51 14.55
N VAL A 520 29.53 -27.23 14.13
CA VAL A 520 30.83 -27.29 14.84
C VAL A 520 31.84 -26.47 14.05
N LYS A 521 32.68 -25.71 14.75
CA LYS A 521 33.77 -24.97 14.12
C LYS A 521 34.68 -25.95 13.38
N TYR A 522 34.88 -25.75 12.07
CA TYR A 522 35.67 -26.69 11.27
C TYR A 522 37.07 -26.89 11.86
N HIS A 523 37.72 -25.81 12.31
CA HIS A 523 39.03 -25.90 12.98
C HIS A 523 39.00 -26.78 14.24
N GLN A 524 38.01 -26.59 15.12
CA GLN A 524 37.90 -27.41 16.34
C GLN A 524 37.57 -28.87 16.00
N LEU A 525 36.72 -29.10 15.01
CA LEU A 525 36.43 -30.45 14.51
C LEU A 525 37.68 -31.08 13.91
N GLU A 526 38.47 -30.33 13.13
CA GLU A 526 39.72 -30.77 12.52
C GLU A 526 40.78 -31.08 13.57
N GLU A 527 40.96 -30.23 14.58
CA GLU A 527 41.83 -30.49 15.72
C GLU A 527 41.41 -31.76 16.48
N LEU A 528 40.12 -31.87 16.83
CA LEU A 528 39.58 -33.04 17.55
C LEU A 528 39.70 -34.33 16.72
N TRP A 529 39.41 -34.26 15.41
CA TRP A 529 39.51 -35.38 14.49
C TRP A 529 40.97 -35.84 14.35
N ASN A 530 41.89 -34.89 14.18
CA ASN A 530 43.31 -35.19 14.10
C ASN A 530 43.82 -35.82 15.41
N ALA A 531 43.45 -35.25 16.56
CA ALA A 531 43.79 -35.79 17.87
C ALA A 531 43.25 -37.22 18.05
N LEU A 532 41.98 -37.47 17.74
CA LEU A 532 41.36 -38.80 17.80
C LEU A 532 42.08 -39.82 16.90
N MET A 533 42.42 -39.44 15.67
CA MET A 533 43.15 -40.31 14.74
C MET A 533 44.56 -40.64 15.24
N ASP A 534 45.23 -39.69 15.90
CA ASP A 534 46.55 -39.89 16.50
C ASP A 534 46.49 -40.79 17.75
N GLU A 535 45.46 -40.64 18.58
CA GLU A 535 45.19 -41.55 19.70
C GLU A 535 44.88 -42.97 19.23
N LEU A 536 44.06 -43.13 18.18
CA LEU A 536 43.78 -44.44 17.58
C LEU A 536 45.05 -45.09 17.00
N THR A 537 45.92 -44.30 16.38
CA THR A 537 47.22 -44.76 15.90
C THR A 537 48.09 -45.24 17.06
N THR A 538 48.11 -44.50 18.16
CA THR A 538 48.83 -44.85 19.40
C THR A 538 48.27 -46.13 20.04
N PHE A 539 46.95 -46.28 20.09
CA PHE A 539 46.29 -47.50 20.56
C PHE A 539 46.68 -48.72 19.71
N CYS A 540 46.67 -48.57 18.39
CA CYS A 540 47.16 -49.58 17.46
C CYS A 540 48.62 -49.95 17.75
N ASP A 541 49.50 -48.99 17.97
CA ASP A 541 50.90 -49.24 18.30
C ASP A 541 51.06 -50.05 19.60
N ASN A 542 50.27 -49.73 20.63
CA ASN A 542 50.30 -50.45 21.90
C ASN A 542 49.75 -51.89 21.82
N MET A 543 48.81 -52.14 20.89
CA MET A 543 48.24 -53.47 20.66
C MET A 543 49.14 -54.38 19.82
N THR A 544 50.00 -53.79 18.98
CA THR A 544 50.89 -54.54 18.10
C THR A 544 51.93 -55.28 18.94
N GLY A 545 51.98 -56.61 18.83
CA GLY A 545 52.93 -57.41 19.60
C GLY A 545 52.55 -57.66 21.07
N ALA A 546 51.35 -57.27 21.51
CA ALA A 546 50.87 -57.59 22.85
C ALA A 546 50.68 -59.12 23.00
N PRO A 547 51.31 -59.78 23.99
CA PRO A 547 51.22 -61.23 24.14
C PRO A 547 49.81 -61.64 24.52
N THR A 548 49.29 -62.69 23.87
CA THR A 548 48.00 -63.26 24.24
C THR A 548 48.08 -63.92 25.62
N PRO A 549 47.14 -63.65 26.54
CA PRO A 549 47.11 -64.30 27.84
C PRO A 549 47.12 -65.83 27.68
N GLY A 550 48.16 -66.49 28.21
CA GLY A 550 48.30 -67.95 28.21
C GLY A 550 49.11 -68.57 27.07
N TYR A 551 49.45 -67.84 25.99
CA TYR A 551 50.14 -68.43 24.82
C TYR A 551 51.46 -67.74 24.41
N GLY A 552 51.86 -66.65 25.08
CA GLY A 552 53.20 -66.04 24.98
C GLY A 552 53.53 -65.32 23.67
N ASN A 553 52.85 -65.64 22.57
CA ASN A 553 53.00 -64.99 21.28
C ASN A 553 51.87 -63.96 21.01
N PRO A 554 52.15 -62.90 20.23
CA PRO A 554 51.13 -61.99 19.72
C PRO A 554 50.08 -62.73 18.90
N SER A 555 48.85 -62.22 18.89
CA SER A 555 47.79 -62.78 18.03
C SER A 555 47.97 -62.27 16.59
N PRO A 556 48.24 -63.16 15.61
CA PRO A 556 48.42 -62.74 14.22
C PRO A 556 47.19 -62.03 13.63
N LYS A 557 46.00 -62.34 14.14
CA LYS A 557 44.75 -61.69 13.73
C LYS A 557 44.65 -60.25 14.24
N ILE A 558 45.16 -59.98 15.45
CA ILE A 558 45.18 -58.62 16.02
C ILE A 558 46.18 -57.76 15.26
N ASP A 559 47.39 -58.27 15.04
CA ASP A 559 48.42 -57.53 14.31
C ASP A 559 47.99 -57.19 12.87
N ALA A 560 47.34 -58.13 12.18
CA ALA A 560 46.79 -57.89 10.84
C ALA A 560 45.66 -56.84 10.83
N ALA A 561 44.77 -56.86 11.83
CA ALA A 561 43.70 -55.88 11.96
C ALA A 561 44.24 -54.48 12.28
N VAL A 562 45.22 -54.41 13.18
CA VAL A 562 45.92 -53.16 13.54
C VAL A 562 46.63 -52.56 12.33
N ALA A 563 47.40 -53.36 11.58
CA ALA A 563 48.08 -52.89 10.37
C ALA A 563 47.09 -52.35 9.33
N THR A 564 45.94 -53.02 9.17
CA THR A 564 44.87 -52.58 8.27
C THR A 564 44.28 -51.23 8.71
N LEU A 565 44.01 -51.06 10.00
CA LEU A 565 43.45 -49.80 10.53
C LEU A 565 44.46 -48.65 10.44
N LYS A 566 45.72 -48.84 10.85
CA LYS A 566 46.77 -47.83 10.72
C LYS A 566 46.97 -47.38 9.27
N THR A 567 46.95 -48.33 8.33
CA THR A 567 47.02 -48.01 6.90
C THR A 567 45.84 -47.12 6.51
N LYS A 568 44.61 -47.47 6.88
CA LYS A 568 43.42 -46.65 6.59
C LYS A 568 43.46 -45.27 7.24
N ILE A 569 44.03 -45.13 8.44
CA ILE A 569 44.19 -43.83 9.11
C ILE A 569 45.20 -42.94 8.36
N GLY A 570 46.38 -43.50 8.01
CA GLY A 570 47.51 -42.76 7.44
C GLY A 570 47.48 -42.53 5.93
N LEU A 571 46.52 -43.12 5.19
CA LEU A 571 46.36 -42.85 3.77
C LEU A 571 46.06 -41.36 3.51
N PRO A 572 46.53 -40.79 2.39
CA PRO A 572 46.18 -39.43 2.00
C PRO A 572 44.69 -39.34 1.61
N GLU A 573 44.16 -38.11 1.60
CA GLU A 573 42.75 -37.84 1.23
C GLU A 573 42.37 -38.46 -0.13
N ALA A 574 43.26 -38.39 -1.13
CA ALA A 574 43.04 -38.94 -2.47
C ALA A 574 42.79 -40.47 -2.48
N SER A 575 43.20 -41.17 -1.42
CA SER A 575 43.05 -42.62 -1.26
C SER A 575 41.99 -43.00 -0.22
N ASN A 576 41.08 -42.07 0.14
CA ASN A 576 40.06 -42.25 1.17
C ASN A 576 40.63 -42.59 2.55
N GLY A 577 41.80 -42.02 2.91
CA GLY A 577 42.30 -42.13 4.27
C GLY A 577 41.41 -41.43 5.29
N LEU A 578 41.26 -42.03 6.48
CA LEU A 578 40.37 -41.53 7.51
C LEU A 578 40.83 -40.17 8.07
N LYS A 579 42.14 -39.95 8.26
CA LYS A 579 42.63 -38.66 8.73
C LYS A 579 42.45 -37.56 7.68
N GLY A 580 42.70 -37.87 6.41
CA GLY A 580 42.57 -36.92 5.30
C GLY A 580 41.12 -36.61 4.89
N SER A 581 40.13 -37.39 5.29
CA SER A 581 38.73 -37.19 4.87
C SER A 581 38.09 -35.93 5.46
N ILE A 582 38.63 -35.38 6.54
CA ILE A 582 38.15 -34.15 7.18
C ILE A 582 38.10 -32.97 6.21
N VAL A 583 39.05 -32.89 5.26
CA VAL A 583 39.10 -31.84 4.23
C VAL A 583 37.84 -31.83 3.36
N ARG A 584 37.21 -32.98 3.13
CA ARG A 584 35.96 -33.10 2.37
C ARG A 584 34.75 -32.57 3.11
N LEU A 585 34.83 -32.48 4.44
CA LEU A 585 33.80 -31.91 5.30
C LEU A 585 33.85 -30.37 5.34
N LYS A 586 34.94 -29.77 4.83
CA LYS A 586 35.07 -28.31 4.75
C LYS A 586 34.04 -27.71 3.80
N SER A 587 33.21 -26.79 4.31
CA SER A 587 32.22 -26.09 3.48
C SER A 587 32.87 -25.25 2.39
N LYS A 588 32.33 -25.32 1.18
CA LYS A 588 32.71 -24.46 0.04
C LYS A 588 31.88 -23.16 -0.05
N ARG A 589 30.91 -22.98 0.84
CA ARG A 589 29.93 -21.88 0.79
C ARG A 589 29.91 -21.03 2.04
N ILE A 590 30.26 -21.61 3.18
CA ILE A 590 30.33 -20.92 4.47
C ILE A 590 31.81 -20.81 4.82
N PHE A 591 32.30 -19.58 4.87
CA PHE A 591 33.67 -19.22 5.21
C PHE A 591 33.62 -18.26 6.39
N GLY A 592 34.50 -18.41 7.37
CA GLY A 592 34.53 -17.47 8.51
C GLY A 592 35.02 -18.01 9.84
N GLU A 593 35.45 -19.26 9.93
CA GLU A 593 36.17 -19.77 11.11
C GLU A 593 37.45 -20.50 10.70
#